data_AF-A0A7J9F4F5-F1
#
_entry.id   AF-A0A7J9F4F5-F1
#
_cell.length_a   1.000
_cell.length_b   1.000
_cell.length_c   1.000
_cell.angle_alpha   90.00
_cell.angle_beta   90.00
_cell.angle_gamma   90.00
#
_symmetry.space_group_name_H-M   'P 1'
#
loop_
_entity.id
_entity.type
_entity.pdbx_description
1 polymer ?
#
loop_
_entity_poly.entity_id
_entity_poly.type
_entity_poly.pdbx_seq_one_letter_code
_entity_poly.pdbx_strand_id
1 'polypeptide(L)'
;MDLIEVWDFLDYSFIDENTSPDILLPNYSSGREIVVHQEKEFVDRDCSRKRFLDLSSTLEPGRPARTDKSAILDDAIRVLTQLRTDAQELKETNEKLLEEIKSLKAEKNEIREEKLVLKANKERIEQQLKTLNVSPAGYLPAHPAGYHAAANKMAVFPGYGLVPMWQYLPPSARDTSQDHELRPPAA
;
A
#
# COMPACT_ATOMS: atom_id res chain seq x y z
N MET A 1 23.28 -10.90 5.09
CA MET A 1 22.31 -11.54 6.00
C MET A 1 20.99 -10.88 5.71
N ASP A 2 20.25 -11.47 4.77
CA ASP A 2 19.02 -10.92 4.24
C ASP A 2 17.85 -11.32 5.13
N LEU A 3 17.09 -10.33 5.58
CA LEU A 3 15.95 -10.46 6.48
C LEU A 3 14.71 -11.04 5.77
N ILE A 4 14.90 -11.93 4.80
CA ILE A 4 13.86 -12.42 3.89
C ILE A 4 13.42 -13.86 4.21
N GLU A 5 14.17 -14.63 4.99
CA GLU A 5 13.87 -16.05 5.25
C GLU A 5 13.06 -16.31 6.55
N VAL A 6 12.48 -15.29 7.18
CA VAL A 6 11.75 -15.46 8.47
C VAL A 6 10.26 -15.83 8.27
N TRP A 7 9.75 -15.82 7.03
CA TRP A 7 8.31 -15.96 6.78
C TRP A 7 7.86 -17.32 6.23
N ASP A 8 8.77 -18.26 6.00
CA ASP A 8 8.46 -19.64 5.62
C ASP A 8 7.87 -20.49 6.78
N PHE A 9 7.72 -19.89 7.97
CA PHE A 9 7.14 -20.56 9.15
C PHE A 9 5.60 -20.60 9.16
N LEU A 10 4.92 -19.90 8.25
CA LEU A 10 3.45 -19.85 8.21
C LEU A 10 2.83 -20.88 7.26
N ASP A 11 3.42 -22.09 7.21
CA ASP A 11 2.78 -23.22 6.56
C ASP A 11 1.77 -23.86 7.54
N TYR A 12 0.53 -23.38 7.44
CA TYR A 12 -0.57 -23.67 8.37
C TYR A 12 -1.26 -25.01 8.05
N SER A 13 -0.52 -26.11 8.09
CA SER A 13 -1.02 -27.48 7.85
C SER A 13 -1.31 -28.28 9.13
N PHE A 14 -1.34 -27.65 10.30
CA PHE A 14 -1.44 -28.33 11.62
C PHE A 14 -2.86 -28.83 12.02
N ILE A 15 -3.88 -28.74 11.16
CA ILE A 15 -5.24 -29.18 11.54
C ILE A 15 -5.74 -30.27 10.61
N ASP A 16 -5.07 -31.42 10.61
CA ASP A 16 -5.75 -32.70 10.40
C ASP A 16 -4.87 -33.87 10.83
N GLU A 17 -5.00 -34.31 12.09
CA GLU A 17 -4.79 -35.71 12.48
C GLU A 17 -5.07 -35.89 13.98
N ASN A 18 -6.18 -36.57 14.30
CA ASN A 18 -6.29 -37.35 15.53
C ASN A 18 -7.30 -38.49 15.31
N THR A 19 -6.85 -39.54 14.62
CA THR A 19 -7.45 -40.87 14.70
C THR A 19 -7.05 -41.50 16.04
N SER A 20 -7.99 -41.62 16.96
CA SER A 20 -7.79 -42.30 18.24
C SER A 20 -7.92 -43.83 18.05
N PRO A 21 -7.00 -44.66 18.58
CA PRO A 21 -7.15 -46.10 18.55
C PRO A 21 -7.97 -46.62 19.75
N ASP A 22 -8.86 -47.56 19.48
CA ASP A 22 -9.62 -48.32 20.46
C ASP A 22 -8.70 -49.14 21.38
N ILE A 23 -8.86 -48.98 22.70
CA ILE A 23 -8.24 -49.85 23.72
C ILE A 23 -9.34 -50.58 24.47
N LEU A 24 -9.42 -51.89 24.24
CA LEU A 24 -10.24 -52.84 25.00
C LEU A 24 -9.77 -52.94 26.45
N LEU A 25 -10.70 -52.91 27.40
CA LEU A 25 -10.47 -53.43 28.76
C LEU A 25 -11.59 -54.39 29.19
N PRO A 26 -11.25 -55.52 29.87
CA PRO A 26 -12.21 -56.51 30.33
C PRO A 26 -12.80 -56.18 31.72
N ASN A 27 -14.04 -56.66 31.92
CA ASN A 27 -14.95 -56.46 33.04
C ASN A 27 -14.48 -56.98 34.42
N TYR A 28 -14.62 -56.20 35.50
CA TYR A 28 -15.17 -56.66 36.79
C TYR A 28 -15.42 -55.52 37.82
N SER A 29 -16.53 -55.66 38.56
CA SER A 29 -16.79 -55.20 39.95
C SER A 29 -17.73 -54.01 40.19
N SER A 30 -19.03 -54.33 40.17
CA SER A 30 -20.26 -53.54 40.38
C SER A 30 -20.43 -52.77 41.72
N GLY A 31 -19.39 -52.65 42.56
CA GLY A 31 -19.48 -52.00 43.89
C GLY A 31 -18.66 -50.72 44.07
N ARG A 32 -17.58 -50.52 43.31
CA ARG A 32 -16.82 -49.25 43.25
C ARG A 32 -17.35 -48.30 42.19
N GLU A 33 -18.20 -48.83 41.32
CA GLU A 33 -18.62 -48.21 40.08
C GLU A 33 -19.47 -46.95 40.32
N ILE A 34 -20.29 -46.89 41.38
CA ILE A 34 -21.13 -45.72 41.67
C ILE A 34 -20.29 -44.53 42.17
N VAL A 35 -19.30 -44.77 43.02
CA VAL A 35 -18.41 -43.72 43.54
C VAL A 35 -17.42 -43.26 42.47
N VAL A 36 -16.85 -44.20 41.71
CA VAL A 36 -15.93 -43.88 40.61
C VAL A 36 -16.67 -43.20 39.45
N HIS A 37 -17.90 -43.60 39.11
CA HIS A 37 -18.71 -42.88 38.12
C HIS A 37 -19.07 -41.50 38.63
N GLN A 38 -19.44 -41.33 39.89
CA GLN A 38 -19.78 -40.02 40.45
C GLN A 38 -18.56 -39.08 40.56
N GLU A 39 -17.38 -39.59 40.91
CA GLU A 39 -16.12 -38.85 40.88
C GLU A 39 -15.70 -38.51 39.45
N LYS A 40 -15.83 -39.45 38.51
CA LYS A 40 -15.51 -39.22 37.10
C LYS A 40 -16.44 -38.21 36.43
N GLU A 41 -17.75 -38.28 36.71
CA GLU A 41 -18.75 -37.30 36.26
C GLU A 41 -18.51 -35.92 36.90
N PHE A 42 -18.11 -35.87 38.17
CA PHE A 42 -17.74 -34.61 38.84
C PHE A 42 -16.53 -33.97 38.15
N VAL A 43 -15.46 -34.74 37.92
CA VAL A 43 -14.24 -34.27 37.26
C VAL A 43 -14.51 -33.83 35.82
N ASP A 44 -15.31 -34.59 35.06
CA ASP A 44 -15.66 -34.24 33.68
C ASP A 44 -16.51 -32.96 33.60
N ARG A 45 -17.47 -32.79 34.52
CA ARG A 45 -18.29 -31.58 34.63
C ARG A 45 -17.46 -30.37 35.05
N ASP A 46 -16.54 -30.52 36.00
CA ASP A 46 -15.65 -29.45 36.43
C ASP A 46 -14.65 -29.07 35.32
N CYS A 47 -14.17 -30.05 34.54
CA CYS A 47 -13.37 -29.82 33.35
C CYS A 47 -14.16 -29.04 32.28
N SER A 48 -15.41 -29.42 32.02
CA SER A 48 -16.31 -28.70 31.11
C SER A 48 -16.54 -27.27 31.57
N ARG A 49 -16.87 -27.06 32.86
CA ARG A 49 -17.08 -25.73 33.43
C ARG A 49 -15.83 -24.85 33.27
N LYS A 50 -14.65 -25.40 33.55
CA LYS A 50 -13.37 -24.68 33.37
C LYS A 50 -13.18 -24.21 31.93
N ARG A 51 -13.41 -25.08 30.94
CA ARG A 51 -13.31 -24.70 29.52
C ARG A 51 -14.27 -23.57 29.12
N PHE A 52 -15.51 -23.58 29.63
CA PHE A 52 -16.46 -22.48 29.36
C PHE A 52 -16.05 -21.16 30.03
N LEU A 53 -15.49 -21.22 31.24
CA LEU A 53 -14.94 -20.03 31.91
C LEU A 53 -13.76 -19.45 31.13
N ASP A 54 -12.81 -20.30 30.74
CA ASP A 54 -11.64 -19.90 29.95
C ASP A 54 -12.04 -19.28 28.60
N LEU A 55 -13.00 -19.91 27.90
CA LEU A 55 -13.55 -19.39 26.64
C LEU A 55 -14.24 -18.04 26.86
N SER A 56 -15.09 -17.90 27.88
CA SER A 56 -15.77 -16.63 28.17
C SER A 56 -14.78 -15.49 28.46
N SER A 57 -13.71 -15.77 29.19
CA SER A 57 -12.65 -14.79 29.50
C SER A 57 -11.85 -14.41 28.26
N THR A 58 -11.73 -15.31 27.28
CA THR A 58 -11.01 -15.06 26.03
C THR A 58 -11.84 -14.21 25.06
N LEU A 59 -13.16 -14.46 25.00
CA LEU A 59 -14.07 -13.74 24.10
C LEU A 59 -14.32 -12.28 24.52
N GLU A 60 -14.44 -12.02 25.82
CA GLU A 60 -14.65 -10.67 26.36
C GLU A 60 -13.67 -10.39 27.52
N PRO A 61 -12.40 -10.05 27.23
CA PRO A 61 -11.44 -9.66 28.25
C PRO A 61 -11.96 -8.43 29.02
N GLY A 62 -12.24 -8.60 30.32
CA GLY A 62 -12.68 -7.51 31.21
C GLY A 62 -14.17 -7.47 31.55
N ARG A 63 -15.00 -8.40 31.03
CA ARG A 63 -16.41 -8.56 31.44
C ARG A 63 -16.56 -9.78 32.38
N PRO A 64 -17.49 -9.78 33.35
CA PRO A 64 -17.73 -10.96 34.18
C PRO A 64 -18.08 -12.20 33.32
N ALA A 65 -17.47 -13.34 33.65
CA ALA A 65 -17.68 -14.60 32.95
C ALA A 65 -19.17 -14.95 32.90
N ARG A 66 -19.68 -15.13 31.68
CA ARG A 66 -21.09 -15.50 31.47
C ARG A 66 -21.32 -16.94 31.90
N THR A 67 -22.49 -17.22 32.45
CA THR A 67 -22.86 -18.57 32.92
C THR A 67 -23.66 -19.36 31.89
N ASP A 68 -24.21 -18.69 30.88
CA ASP A 68 -24.98 -19.33 29.80
C ASP A 68 -24.05 -19.92 28.73
N LYS A 69 -24.08 -21.25 28.61
CA LYS A 69 -23.25 -22.00 27.67
C LYS A 69 -23.61 -21.73 26.22
N SER A 70 -24.90 -21.58 25.88
CA SER A 70 -25.31 -21.29 24.49
C SER A 70 -24.83 -19.93 24.04
N ALA A 71 -25.04 -18.90 24.87
CA ALA A 71 -24.56 -17.55 24.57
C ALA A 71 -23.03 -17.50 24.39
N ILE A 72 -22.26 -18.23 25.22
CA ILE A 72 -20.80 -18.32 25.07
C ILE A 72 -20.43 -18.94 23.71
N LEU A 73 -21.12 -20.00 23.28
CA LEU A 73 -20.85 -20.64 21.99
C LEU A 73 -21.24 -19.75 20.81
N ASP A 74 -22.38 -19.07 20.87
CA ASP A 74 -22.83 -18.14 19.84
C ASP A 74 -21.85 -16.95 19.69
N ASP A 75 -21.39 -16.40 20.83
CA ASP A 75 -20.38 -15.35 20.85
C ASP A 75 -19.04 -15.86 20.28
N ALA A 76 -18.63 -17.09 20.60
CA ALA A 76 -17.43 -17.72 20.05
C ALA A 76 -17.49 -17.86 18.52
N ILE A 77 -18.62 -18.36 18.01
CA ILE A 77 -18.84 -18.51 16.57
C ILE A 77 -18.79 -17.14 15.88
N ARG A 78 -19.43 -16.11 16.47
CA ARG A 78 -19.41 -14.75 15.94
C ARG A 78 -17.99 -14.19 15.88
N VAL A 79 -17.25 -14.25 16.97
CA VAL A 79 -15.86 -13.74 17.04
C VAL A 79 -14.95 -14.50 16.08
N LEU A 80 -15.05 -15.83 16.01
CA LEU A 80 -14.26 -16.63 15.07
C LEU A 80 -14.57 -16.29 13.61
N THR A 81 -15.83 -16.05 13.29
CA THR A 81 -16.23 -15.65 11.93
C THR A 81 -15.65 -14.27 11.59
N GLN A 82 -15.74 -13.31 12.52
CA GLN A 82 -15.15 -11.99 12.33
C GLN A 82 -13.63 -12.06 12.15
N LEU A 83 -12.93 -12.77 13.03
CA LEU A 83 -11.48 -12.93 12.93
C LEU A 83 -11.05 -13.61 11.64
N ARG A 84 -11.84 -14.55 11.10
CA ARG A 84 -11.59 -15.14 9.78
C ARG A 84 -11.72 -14.11 8.65
N THR A 85 -12.76 -13.28 8.69
CA THR A 85 -12.93 -12.19 7.72
C THR A 85 -11.79 -11.19 7.80
N ASP A 86 -11.46 -10.71 9.01
CA ASP A 86 -10.38 -9.74 9.24
C ASP A 86 -9.03 -10.30 8.79
N ALA A 87 -8.75 -11.59 9.05
CA ALA A 87 -7.52 -12.24 8.61
C ALA A 87 -7.44 -12.34 7.08
N GLN A 88 -8.57 -12.60 6.41
CA GLN A 88 -8.64 -12.65 4.95
C GLN A 88 -8.44 -11.26 4.34
N GLU A 89 -9.08 -10.22 4.87
CA GLU A 89 -8.89 -8.83 4.43
C GLU A 89 -7.44 -8.37 4.66
N LEU A 90 -6.83 -8.72 5.80
CA LEU A 90 -5.44 -8.40 6.07
C LEU A 90 -4.49 -9.10 5.09
N LYS A 91 -4.77 -10.35 4.72
CA LYS A 91 -4.02 -11.07 3.70
C LYS A 91 -4.10 -10.37 2.35
N GLU A 92 -5.31 -10.03 1.89
CA GLU A 92 -5.55 -9.35 0.61
C GLU A 92 -4.87 -7.98 0.55
N THR A 93 -4.98 -7.19 1.63
CA THR A 93 -4.33 -5.87 1.71
C THR A 93 -2.81 -5.98 1.74
N ASN A 94 -2.25 -6.98 2.42
CA ASN A 94 -0.82 -7.25 2.41
C ASN A 94 -0.32 -7.65 1.00
N GLU A 95 -1.04 -8.54 0.32
CA GLU A 95 -0.74 -8.92 -1.07
C GLU A 95 -0.74 -7.70 -2.00
N LYS A 96 -1.76 -6.83 -1.89
CA LYS A 96 -1.84 -5.57 -2.64
C LYS A 96 -0.68 -4.62 -2.35
N LEU A 97 -0.28 -4.47 -1.08
CA LEU A 97 0.86 -3.64 -0.71
C LEU A 97 2.18 -4.19 -1.27
N LEU A 98 2.34 -5.51 -1.31
CA LEU A 98 3.52 -6.14 -1.91
C LEU A 98 3.60 -5.88 -3.42
N GLU A 99 2.46 -5.93 -4.12
CA GLU A 99 2.37 -5.58 -5.54
C GLU A 99 2.71 -4.10 -5.77
N GLU A 100 2.17 -3.19 -4.97
CA GLU A 100 2.48 -1.75 -5.04
C GLU A 100 3.97 -1.49 -4.82
N ILE A 101 4.59 -2.13 -3.82
CA ILE A 101 6.02 -2.04 -3.56
C ILE A 101 6.84 -2.52 -4.77
N LYS A 102 6.40 -3.59 -5.42
CA LYS A 102 7.07 -4.12 -6.63
C LYS A 102 6.95 -3.12 -7.78
N SER A 103 5.77 -2.56 -8.00
CA SER A 103 5.51 -1.53 -9.02
C SER A 103 6.38 -0.29 -8.80
N LEU A 104 6.36 0.29 -7.60
CA LEU A 104 7.15 1.47 -7.24
C LEU A 104 8.66 1.23 -7.36
N LYS A 105 9.14 0.00 -7.07
CA LYS A 105 10.55 -0.35 -7.30
C LYS A 105 10.90 -0.35 -8.79
N ALA A 106 10.00 -0.82 -9.66
CA ALA A 106 10.19 -0.80 -11.10
C ALA A 106 10.19 0.63 -11.64
N GLU A 107 9.19 1.44 -11.28
CA GLU A 107 9.09 2.86 -11.70
C GLU A 107 10.31 3.67 -11.25
N LYS A 108 10.75 3.50 -10.00
CA LYS A 108 11.98 4.12 -9.49
C LYS A 108 13.21 3.77 -10.35
N ASN A 109 13.31 2.53 -10.82
CA ASN A 109 14.42 2.09 -11.67
C ASN A 109 14.33 2.72 -13.06
N GLU A 110 13.15 2.76 -13.66
CA GLU A 110 12.89 3.41 -14.94
C GLU A 110 13.27 4.89 -14.90
N ILE A 111 12.81 5.64 -13.89
CA ILE A 111 13.17 7.06 -13.69
C ILE A 111 14.70 7.23 -13.59
N ARG A 112 15.40 6.29 -12.94
CA ARG A 112 16.86 6.33 -12.84
C ARG A 112 17.52 6.14 -14.20
N GLU A 113 17.02 5.22 -15.02
CA GLU A 113 17.50 4.98 -16.39
C GLU A 113 17.24 6.19 -17.29
N GLU A 114 16.02 6.73 -17.29
CA GLU A 114 15.66 7.94 -18.03
C GLU A 114 16.51 9.14 -17.62
N LYS A 115 16.74 9.33 -16.31
CA LYS A 115 17.62 10.39 -15.81
C LYS A 115 19.05 10.26 -16.35
N LEU A 116 19.59 9.04 -16.44
CA LEU A 116 20.92 8.80 -17.01
C LEU A 116 20.95 9.14 -18.51
N VAL A 117 19.94 8.69 -19.25
CA VAL A 117 19.79 8.98 -20.69
C VAL A 117 19.67 10.49 -20.93
N LEU A 118 18.82 11.19 -20.17
CA LEU A 118 18.68 12.64 -20.28
C LEU A 118 19.97 13.39 -19.93
N LYS A 119 20.72 12.93 -18.92
CA LYS A 119 22.03 13.51 -18.58
C LYS A 119 23.02 13.37 -19.73
N ALA A 120 23.09 12.19 -20.35
CA ALA A 120 23.95 11.95 -21.51
C ALA A 120 23.54 12.81 -22.72
N ASN A 121 22.24 12.89 -23.00
CA ASN A 121 21.73 13.72 -24.10
C ASN A 121 21.97 15.21 -23.87
N LYS A 122 21.80 15.69 -22.63
CA LYS A 122 22.14 17.06 -22.24
C LYS A 122 23.61 17.35 -22.51
N GLU A 123 24.53 16.49 -22.04
CA GLU A 123 25.96 16.67 -22.24
C GLU A 123 26.33 16.68 -23.74
N ARG A 124 25.74 15.78 -24.53
CA ARG A 124 25.92 15.73 -25.98
C ARG A 124 25.49 17.04 -26.66
N ILE A 125 24.32 17.59 -26.30
CA ILE A 125 23.82 18.85 -26.87
C ILE A 125 24.69 20.03 -26.43
N GLU A 126 25.12 20.07 -25.16
CA GLU A 126 26.02 21.11 -24.66
C GLU A 126 27.37 21.08 -25.39
N GLN A 127 27.91 19.89 -25.70
CA GLN A 127 29.10 19.76 -26.54
C GLN A 127 28.87 20.29 -27.96
N GLN A 128 27.73 19.95 -28.59
CA GLN A 128 27.37 20.47 -29.92
C GLN A 128 27.25 22.01 -29.92
N LEU A 129 26.60 22.61 -28.92
CA LEU A 129 26.48 24.06 -28.79
C LEU A 129 27.86 24.73 -28.58
N LYS A 130 28.73 24.12 -27.76
CA LYS A 130 30.11 24.61 -27.62
C LYS A 130 30.86 24.58 -28.94
N THR A 131 30.70 23.55 -29.77
CA THR A 131 31.34 23.49 -31.09
C THR A 131 30.76 24.50 -32.08
N LEU A 132 29.44 24.74 -32.04
CA LEU A 132 28.76 25.68 -32.94
C LEU A 132 29.10 27.15 -32.61
N ASN A 133 29.23 27.47 -31.32
CA ASN A 133 29.59 28.80 -30.83
C ASN A 133 31.08 29.15 -31.01
N VAL A 134 31.88 28.24 -31.59
CA VAL A 134 33.28 28.47 -31.98
C VAL A 134 33.38 28.93 -33.46
N SER A 135 32.28 29.08 -34.18
CA SER A 135 32.27 29.83 -35.44
C SER A 135 32.55 31.32 -35.15
N PRO A 136 33.43 32.02 -35.92
CA PRO A 136 33.88 33.36 -35.56
C PRO A 136 32.68 34.30 -35.43
N ALA A 137 32.66 35.06 -34.34
CA ALA A 137 31.76 36.19 -34.15
C ALA A 137 31.92 37.17 -35.33
N GLY A 138 31.07 37.04 -36.33
CA GLY A 138 30.99 37.91 -37.48
C GLY A 138 29.69 37.59 -38.21
N TYR A 139 28.87 38.61 -38.44
CA TYR A 139 27.58 38.55 -39.15
C TYR A 139 26.36 38.09 -38.34
N LEU A 140 25.97 38.83 -37.29
CA LEU A 140 24.55 39.03 -37.02
C LEU A 140 24.24 40.53 -37.08
N PRO A 141 23.30 40.99 -37.93
CA PRO A 141 22.90 42.39 -38.01
C PRO A 141 22.30 42.85 -36.68
N ALA A 142 22.70 44.04 -36.20
CA ALA A 142 22.05 44.67 -35.05
C ALA A 142 20.56 44.91 -35.37
N HIS A 143 19.67 44.23 -34.66
CA HIS A 143 18.25 44.53 -34.75
C HIS A 143 17.98 45.93 -34.18
N PRO A 144 17.20 46.79 -34.87
CA PRO A 144 16.80 48.07 -34.33
C PRO A 144 15.93 47.84 -33.09
N ALA A 145 16.17 48.61 -32.04
CA ALA A 145 15.35 48.61 -30.82
C ALA A 145 13.91 48.99 -31.17
N GLY A 146 13.08 47.99 -31.43
CA GLY A 146 11.67 48.14 -31.77
C GLY A 146 10.81 48.18 -30.51
N TYR A 147 10.25 49.36 -30.25
CA TYR A 147 8.97 49.58 -29.54
C TYR A 147 8.83 48.95 -28.14
N HIS A 148 9.22 49.71 -27.12
CA HIS A 148 8.62 49.57 -25.79
C HIS A 148 7.19 50.15 -25.83
N ALA A 149 6.20 49.29 -26.12
CA ALA A 149 4.82 49.61 -25.81
C ALA A 149 4.56 49.34 -24.33
N ALA A 150 4.20 50.42 -23.62
CA ALA A 150 3.51 50.48 -22.33
C ALA A 150 4.16 49.78 -21.11
N ALA A 151 4.59 50.63 -20.17
CA ALA A 151 4.68 50.45 -18.72
C ALA A 151 4.35 49.04 -18.15
N ASN A 152 5.25 48.08 -18.31
CA ASN A 152 5.20 46.82 -17.56
C ASN A 152 6.05 46.94 -16.29
N LYS A 153 5.39 46.86 -15.13
CA LYS A 153 5.98 46.93 -13.78
C LYS A 153 6.63 45.60 -13.36
N MET A 154 7.32 44.92 -14.27
CA MET A 154 7.97 43.64 -13.97
C MET A 154 9.45 43.91 -13.73
N ALA A 155 9.92 43.63 -12.51
CA ALA A 155 11.32 43.72 -12.16
C ALA A 155 12.15 42.85 -13.12
N VAL A 156 13.10 43.46 -13.82
CA VAL A 156 14.04 42.76 -14.68
C VAL A 156 15.04 42.05 -13.77
N PHE A 157 14.91 40.72 -13.64
CA PHE A 157 15.85 39.91 -12.86
C PHE A 157 17.11 39.60 -13.70
N PRO A 158 18.33 39.80 -13.18
CA PRO A 158 19.59 39.73 -13.95
C PRO A 158 20.03 38.37 -14.51
N GLY A 159 19.13 37.38 -14.64
CA GLY A 159 19.46 36.02 -15.09
C GLY A 159 18.56 35.46 -16.20
N TYR A 160 17.47 36.15 -16.55
CA TYR A 160 16.62 35.75 -17.67
C TYR A 160 16.97 36.59 -18.89
N GLY A 161 17.28 35.93 -20.02
CA GLY A 161 17.46 36.62 -21.28
C GLY A 161 16.23 37.44 -21.64
N LEU A 162 16.43 38.63 -22.22
CA LEU A 162 15.39 39.55 -22.71
C LEU A 162 14.57 38.97 -23.88
N VAL A 163 14.69 37.68 -24.17
CA VAL A 163 13.97 37.00 -25.24
C VAL A 163 12.67 36.47 -24.65
N PRO A 164 11.53 37.13 -24.90
CA PRO A 164 10.27 36.60 -24.43
C PRO A 164 9.95 35.29 -25.17
N MET A 165 9.50 34.29 -24.43
CA MET A 165 9.27 32.93 -24.93
C MET A 165 8.28 32.86 -26.11
N TRP A 166 7.44 33.87 -26.30
CA TRP A 166 6.53 33.93 -27.45
C TRP A 166 7.26 33.93 -28.80
N GLN A 167 8.55 34.31 -28.84
CA GLN A 167 9.39 34.25 -30.05
C GLN A 167 9.61 32.82 -30.58
N TYR A 168 9.37 31.79 -29.76
CA TYR A 168 9.45 30.38 -30.16
C TYR A 168 8.09 29.77 -30.53
N LEU A 169 6.97 30.50 -30.32
CA LEU A 169 5.65 30.03 -30.71
C LEU A 169 5.42 30.21 -32.22
N PRO A 170 4.72 29.26 -32.88
CA PRO A 170 4.34 29.39 -34.29
C PRO A 170 3.39 30.59 -34.51
N PRO A 171 3.39 31.23 -35.70
CA PRO A 171 2.56 32.41 -35.99
C PRO A 171 1.07 32.21 -35.69
N SER A 172 0.54 31.02 -35.94
CA SER A 172 -0.85 30.65 -35.63
C SER A 172 -1.20 30.72 -34.14
N ALA A 173 -0.22 30.54 -33.24
CA ALA A 173 -0.41 30.64 -31.80
C ALA A 173 -0.18 32.07 -31.27
N ARG A 174 0.35 32.98 -32.09
CA ARG A 174 0.47 34.41 -31.77
C ARG A 174 -0.75 35.20 -32.25
N ASP A 175 -1.53 34.63 -33.16
CA ASP A 175 -2.73 35.24 -33.71
C ASP A 175 -3.90 35.07 -32.75
N THR A 176 -4.06 36.04 -31.86
CA THR A 176 -5.21 36.10 -30.94
C THR A 176 -6.42 36.82 -31.56
N SER A 177 -6.41 37.09 -32.87
CA SER A 177 -7.50 37.83 -33.53
C SER A 177 -8.83 37.11 -33.44
N GLN A 178 -8.85 35.77 -33.37
CA GLN A 178 -10.06 34.95 -33.26
C GLN A 178 -10.39 34.50 -31.83
N ASP A 179 -9.60 34.92 -30.83
CA ASP A 179 -9.82 34.51 -29.44
C ASP A 179 -11.15 35.04 -28.87
N HIS A 180 -11.67 36.13 -29.45
CA HIS A 180 -12.96 36.72 -29.10
C HIS A 180 -14.17 35.89 -29.57
N GLU A 181 -14.01 35.00 -30.55
CA GLU A 181 -15.09 34.13 -31.06
C GLU A 181 -15.36 32.93 -30.12
N LEU A 182 -14.37 32.56 -29.30
CA LEU A 182 -14.45 31.43 -28.36
C LEU A 182 -14.90 31.84 -26.95
N ARG A 183 -15.10 33.14 -26.70
CA ARG A 183 -15.55 33.60 -25.39
C ARG A 183 -17.07 33.40 -25.26
N PRO A 184 -17.56 32.65 -24.26
CA PRO A 184 -18.99 32.58 -24.00
C PRO A 184 -19.53 33.99 -23.71
N PRO A 185 -20.75 34.34 -24.17
CA PRO A 185 -21.32 35.65 -23.90
C PRO A 185 -21.38 35.88 -22.39
N ALA A 186 -20.71 36.95 -21.93
CA ALA A 186 -20.73 37.33 -20.53
C ALA A 186 -22.18 37.57 -20.10
N ALA A 187 -22.60 36.88 -19.03
CA ALA A 187 -23.89 37.06 -18.38
C ALA A 187 -24.00 38.45 -17.72
#